data_AF-A0A966AX55-F1
#
_entry.id   AF-A0A966AX55-F1
#
_cell.length_a   1.000
_cell.length_b   1.000
_cell.length_c   1.000
_cell.angle_alpha   90.00
_cell.angle_beta   90.00
_cell.angle_gamma   90.00
#
_symmetry.space_group_name_H-M   'P 1'
#
loop_
_entity.id
_entity.type
_entity.pdbx_description
1 polymer ?
#
loop_
_entity_poly.entity_id
_entity_poly.type
_entity_poly.pdbx_seq_one_letter_code
_entity_poly.pdbx_strand_id
1 'polypeptide(L)'
;MADESPPLRERMLALEQIRSIETRIIQRSVPLIRRLLHDATNFEWDSKALEITSEVLRRGELWWSPLDEDFPCPDPRCFPVVGQWLATSNSTGGSDHFLQSTRVEGQTYLDLVSPLRDLVSERTRLARVAGITRD
;
A
#
# COMPACT_ATOMS: atom_id res chain seq x y z
N MET A 1 0.83 18.13 33.08
CA MET A 1 1.05 18.16 31.62
C MET A 1 -0.32 18.27 31.00
N ALA A 2 -0.61 19.37 30.28
CA ALA A 2 -1.93 19.59 29.72
C ALA A 2 -2.18 18.53 28.63
N ASP A 3 -3.34 17.88 28.71
CA ASP A 3 -3.86 17.00 27.67
C ASP A 3 -4.25 17.88 26.48
N GLU A 4 -3.27 18.18 25.61
CA GLU A 4 -3.48 18.92 24.36
C GLU A 4 -4.09 18.00 23.30
N SER A 5 -5.22 17.40 23.63
CA SER A 5 -6.06 16.72 22.66
C SER A 5 -6.55 17.76 21.62
N PRO A 6 -6.42 17.49 20.31
CA PRO A 6 -6.82 18.44 19.28
C PRO A 6 -8.29 18.85 19.45
N PRO A 7 -8.65 20.12 19.17
CA PRO A 7 -10.03 20.59 19.21
C PRO A 7 -10.97 19.66 18.42
N LEU A 8 -12.19 19.44 18.93
CA LEU A 8 -13.17 18.54 18.30
C LEU A 8 -13.36 18.81 16.81
N ARG A 9 -13.36 20.08 16.41
CA ARG A 9 -13.48 20.52 15.01
C ARG A 9 -12.34 19.98 14.13
N GLU A 10 -11.11 20.00 14.63
CA GLU A 10 -9.94 19.49 13.91
C GLU A 10 -9.99 17.97 13.78
N ARG A 11 -10.42 17.28 14.84
CA ARG A 11 -10.63 15.83 14.81
C ARG A 11 -11.68 15.43 13.77
N MET A 12 -12.80 16.14 13.72
CA MET A 12 -13.86 15.90 12.73
C MET A 12 -13.38 16.13 11.30
N LEU A 13 -12.67 17.24 11.06
CA LEU A 13 -12.11 17.55 9.75
C LEU A 13 -11.07 16.50 9.32
N ALA A 14 -10.24 16.01 10.24
CA ALA A 14 -9.31 14.93 9.98
C ALA A 14 -10.03 13.62 9.58
N LEU A 15 -11.14 13.26 10.24
CA LEU A 15 -11.94 12.08 9.89
C LEU A 15 -12.55 12.18 8.49
N GLU A 16 -13.02 13.35 8.08
CA GLU A 16 -13.53 13.57 6.73
C GLU A 16 -12.42 13.44 5.67
N GLN A 17 -11.25 14.01 5.95
CA GLN A 17 -10.07 13.90 5.08
C GLN A 17 -9.58 12.46 4.96
N ILE A 18 -9.59 11.69 6.04
CA ILE A 18 -9.21 10.27 6.05
C ILE A 18 -10.05 9.48 5.03
N ARG A 19 -11.38 9.65 5.00
CA ARG A 19 -12.26 8.95 4.05
C ARG A 19 -11.91 9.26 2.59
N SER A 20 -11.60 10.52 2.30
CA SER A 20 -11.17 10.94 0.95
C SER A 20 -9.84 10.30 0.57
N ILE A 21 -8.87 10.27 1.49
CA ILE A 21 -7.54 9.69 1.25
C ILE A 21 -7.61 8.16 1.10
N GLU A 22 -8.39 7.46 1.93
CA GLU A 22 -8.62 6.03 1.84
C GLU A 22 -9.19 5.64 0.47
N THR A 23 -10.14 6.43 -0.05
CA THR A 23 -10.67 6.25 -1.41
C THR A 23 -9.59 6.43 -2.48
N ARG A 24 -8.74 7.45 -2.33
CA ARG A 24 -7.61 7.70 -3.26
C ARG A 24 -6.56 6.59 -3.20
N ILE A 25 -6.30 6.02 -2.03
CA ILE A 25 -5.40 4.88 -1.84
C ILE A 25 -5.91 3.67 -2.62
N ILE A 26 -7.20 3.31 -2.47
CA ILE A 26 -7.80 2.20 -3.24
C ILE A 26 -7.68 2.45 -4.75
N GLN A 27 -8.00 3.66 -5.22
CA GLN A 27 -7.92 3.98 -6.64
C GLN A 27 -6.49 3.90 -7.18
N ARG A 28 -5.51 4.37 -6.39
CA ARG A 28 -4.09 4.41 -6.76
C ARG A 28 -3.39 3.07 -6.59
N SER A 29 -3.94 2.14 -5.80
CA SER A 29 -3.39 0.78 -5.71
C SER A 29 -3.71 -0.06 -6.94
N VAL A 30 -4.79 0.23 -7.69
CA VAL A 30 -5.19 -0.57 -8.86
C VAL A 30 -4.08 -0.74 -9.91
N PRO A 31 -3.39 0.32 -10.38
CA PRO A 31 -2.26 0.17 -11.30
C PRO A 31 -1.12 -0.67 -10.72
N LEU A 32 -0.84 -0.53 -9.42
CA LEU A 32 0.19 -1.32 -8.74
C LEU A 32 -0.21 -2.81 -8.65
N ILE A 33 -1.46 -3.11 -8.33
CA ILE A 33 -2.01 -4.47 -8.34
C ILE A 33 -1.85 -5.10 -9.71
N ARG A 34 -2.22 -4.38 -10.78
CA ARG A 34 -2.06 -4.87 -12.16
C ARG A 34 -0.60 -5.16 -12.48
N ARG A 35 0.31 -4.28 -12.09
CA ARG A 35 1.75 -4.50 -12.31
C ARG A 35 2.27 -5.73 -11.56
N LEU A 36 1.90 -5.88 -10.29
CA LEU A 36 2.28 -7.04 -9.47
C LEU A 36 1.77 -8.35 -10.09
N LEU A 37 0.51 -8.40 -10.55
CA LEU A 37 -0.06 -9.58 -11.20
C LEU A 37 0.56 -9.86 -12.58
N HIS A 38 0.89 -8.81 -13.34
CA HIS A 38 1.59 -8.94 -14.62
C HIS A 38 2.97 -9.59 -14.43
N ASP A 39 3.77 -9.05 -13.50
CA ASP A 39 5.10 -9.58 -13.19
C ASP A 39 4.99 -11.03 -12.67
N ALA A 40 4.04 -11.31 -11.77
CA ALA A 40 3.78 -12.64 -11.25
C ALA A 40 3.44 -13.67 -12.36
N THR A 41 2.67 -13.26 -13.36
CA THR A 41 2.35 -14.10 -14.52
C THR A 41 3.59 -14.36 -15.39
N ASN A 42 4.45 -13.36 -15.58
CA ASN A 42 5.68 -13.48 -16.38
C ASN A 42 6.76 -14.34 -15.72
N PHE A 43 6.74 -14.47 -14.39
CA PHE A 43 7.66 -15.33 -13.64
C PHE A 43 7.21 -16.80 -13.57
N GLU A 44 6.20 -17.19 -14.35
CA GLU A 44 5.64 -18.55 -14.36
C GLU A 44 5.20 -19.02 -12.96
N TRP A 45 4.74 -18.10 -12.11
CA TRP A 45 4.16 -18.48 -10.84
C TRP A 45 2.91 -19.33 -11.09
N ASP A 46 2.67 -20.33 -10.23
CA ASP A 46 1.53 -21.24 -10.35
C ASP A 46 0.24 -20.42 -10.50
N SER A 47 -0.42 -20.53 -11.65
CA SER A 47 -1.58 -19.73 -12.01
C SER A 47 -2.74 -19.92 -11.03
N LYS A 48 -2.84 -21.11 -10.40
CA LYS A 48 -3.84 -21.40 -9.38
C LYS A 48 -3.51 -20.71 -8.04
N ALA A 49 -2.22 -20.65 -7.69
CA ALA A 49 -1.76 -19.87 -6.56
C ALA A 49 -1.95 -18.37 -6.81
N LEU A 50 -1.72 -17.87 -8.04
CA LEU A 50 -1.95 -16.48 -8.41
C LEU A 50 -3.41 -16.07 -8.23
N GLU A 51 -4.36 -16.90 -8.68
CA GLU A 51 -5.78 -16.62 -8.59
C GLU A 51 -6.23 -16.52 -7.12
N ILE A 52 -5.85 -17.50 -6.30
CA ILE A 52 -6.17 -17.53 -4.85
C ILE A 52 -5.52 -16.36 -4.11
N THR A 53 -4.26 -16.04 -4.44
CA THR A 53 -3.49 -15.01 -3.75
C THR A 53 -3.90 -13.60 -4.20
N SER A 54 -4.39 -13.43 -5.43
CA SER A 54 -4.80 -12.12 -5.96
C SER A 54 -5.94 -11.45 -5.17
N GLU A 55 -6.75 -12.24 -4.47
CA GLU A 55 -7.81 -11.72 -3.60
C GLU A 55 -7.23 -10.93 -2.43
N VAL A 56 -6.05 -11.29 -1.92
CA VAL A 56 -5.35 -10.52 -0.87
C VAL A 56 -5.10 -9.09 -1.34
N LEU A 57 -4.64 -8.92 -2.58
CA LEU A 57 -4.39 -7.59 -3.16
C LEU A 57 -5.66 -6.76 -3.34
N ARG A 58 -6.83 -7.38 -3.42
CA ARG A 58 -8.13 -6.70 -3.58
C ARG A 58 -8.74 -6.20 -2.27
N ARG A 59 -8.14 -6.56 -1.14
CA ARG A 59 -8.53 -6.08 0.19
C ARG A 59 -8.11 -4.63 0.37
N GLY A 60 -8.98 -3.72 -0.06
CA GLY A 60 -8.76 -2.27 -0.04
C GLY A 60 -8.32 -1.74 1.33
N GLU A 61 -8.82 -2.34 2.41
CA GLU A 61 -8.51 -1.93 3.77
C GLU A 61 -7.07 -2.17 4.19
N LEU A 62 -6.37 -3.09 3.53
CA LEU A 62 -4.97 -3.39 3.84
C LEU A 62 -4.00 -2.41 3.17
N TRP A 63 -4.46 -1.65 2.18
CA TRP A 63 -3.62 -0.71 1.43
C TRP A 63 -3.32 0.58 2.20
N TRP A 64 -4.09 0.91 3.24
CA TRP A 64 -3.83 2.06 4.11
C TRP A 64 -3.36 1.65 5.51
N SER A 65 -2.96 0.39 5.69
CA SER A 65 -2.23 -0.04 6.87
C SER A 65 -0.91 0.72 6.99
N PRO A 66 -0.36 0.87 8.21
CA PRO A 66 0.97 1.44 8.40
C PRO A 66 2.00 0.77 7.48
N LEU A 67 2.86 1.59 6.88
CA LEU A 67 3.91 1.12 5.99
C LEU A 67 5.00 0.41 6.79
N ASP A 68 5.61 -0.58 6.17
CA ASP A 68 6.88 -1.14 6.62
C ASP A 68 8.03 -0.25 6.11
N GLU A 69 8.72 0.40 7.04
CA GLU A 69 9.80 1.35 6.75
C GLU A 69 11.12 0.68 6.37
N ASP A 70 11.25 -0.64 6.59
CA ASP A 70 12.45 -1.39 6.22
C ASP A 70 12.61 -1.52 4.68
N PHE A 71 11.53 -1.26 3.93
CA PHE A 71 11.54 -1.31 2.47
C PHE A 71 11.71 0.08 1.81
N PRO A 72 12.64 0.22 0.84
CA PRO A 72 12.90 1.49 0.16
C PRO A 72 11.74 1.93 -0.75
N CYS A 73 11.74 3.20 -1.16
CA CYS A 73 10.63 3.83 -1.90
C CYS A 73 10.14 3.09 -3.18
N PRO A 74 10.97 2.46 -4.01
CA PRO A 74 10.45 1.72 -5.16
C PRO A 74 9.84 0.36 -4.80
N ASP A 75 10.04 -0.11 -3.57
CA ASP A 75 9.70 -1.47 -3.20
C ASP A 75 8.25 -1.57 -2.70
N PRO A 76 7.36 -2.26 -3.44
CA PRO A 76 5.97 -2.39 -3.06
C PRO A 76 5.76 -3.25 -1.81
N ARG A 77 6.80 -3.96 -1.32
CA ARG A 77 6.73 -4.72 -0.07
C ARG A 77 6.59 -3.84 1.16
N CYS A 78 6.81 -2.52 1.04
CA CYS A 78 6.47 -1.57 2.09
C CYS A 78 4.97 -1.57 2.45
N PHE A 79 4.10 -2.10 1.57
CA PHE A 79 2.68 -2.29 1.87
C PHE A 79 2.46 -3.70 2.46
N PRO A 80 1.88 -3.83 3.67
CA PRO A 80 1.66 -5.13 4.30
C PRO A 80 0.84 -6.11 3.44
N VAL A 81 -0.11 -5.60 2.64
CA VAL A 81 -0.90 -6.40 1.71
C VAL A 81 -0.05 -7.11 0.64
N VAL A 82 1.04 -6.48 0.20
CA VAL A 82 1.97 -7.05 -0.79
C VAL A 82 2.84 -8.10 -0.12
N GLY A 83 3.33 -7.85 1.10
CA GLY A 83 4.04 -8.85 1.90
C GLY A 83 3.20 -10.10 2.14
N GLN A 84 1.93 -9.93 2.52
CA GLN A 84 0.98 -11.03 2.71
C GLN A 84 0.73 -11.80 1.41
N TRP A 85 0.56 -11.10 0.29
CA TRP A 85 0.38 -11.71 -1.02
C TRP A 85 1.60 -12.55 -1.43
N LEU A 86 2.81 -12.02 -1.30
CA LEU A 86 4.06 -12.73 -1.59
C LEU A 86 4.23 -13.98 -0.73
N ALA A 87 3.99 -13.86 0.59
CA ALA A 87 4.07 -14.99 1.52
C ALA A 87 3.07 -16.10 1.17
N THR A 88 1.84 -15.74 0.79
CA THR A 88 0.80 -16.71 0.40
C THR A 88 1.11 -17.39 -0.93
N SER A 89 1.82 -16.71 -1.83
CA SER A 89 2.22 -17.25 -3.13
C SER A 89 3.49 -18.12 -3.08
N ASN A 90 4.13 -18.29 -1.90
CA ASN A 90 5.45 -18.92 -1.76
C ASN A 90 6.53 -18.29 -2.69
N SER A 91 6.33 -17.04 -3.09
CA SER A 91 7.21 -16.37 -4.05
C SER A 91 8.28 -15.58 -3.32
N THR A 92 9.54 -15.98 -3.50
CA THR A 92 10.71 -15.19 -3.10
C THR A 92 11.10 -14.26 -4.25
N GLY A 93 10.24 -13.27 -4.54
CA GLY A 93 10.66 -12.15 -5.38
C GLY A 93 11.85 -11.44 -4.72
N GLY A 94 13.03 -11.55 -5.34
CA GLY A 94 14.25 -10.89 -4.85
C GLY A 94 14.02 -9.38 -4.75
N SER A 95 14.53 -8.76 -3.69
CA SER A 95 14.47 -7.29 -3.47
C SER A 95 14.86 -6.48 -4.70
N ASP A 96 15.81 -7.01 -5.45
CA ASP A 96 16.44 -6.33 -6.56
C ASP A 96 15.51 -6.22 -7.77
N HIS A 97 14.50 -7.10 -7.88
CA HIS A 97 13.51 -7.06 -8.97
C HIS A 97 12.76 -5.73 -9.01
N PHE A 98 12.23 -5.29 -7.85
CA PHE A 98 11.43 -4.08 -7.78
C PHE A 98 12.28 -2.83 -8.04
N LEU A 99 13.50 -2.83 -7.52
CA LEU A 99 14.47 -1.74 -7.65
C LEU A 99 15.00 -1.57 -9.07
N GLN A 100 15.15 -2.67 -9.82
CA GLN A 100 15.71 -2.69 -11.18
C GLN A 100 14.63 -2.85 -12.26
N SER A 101 13.35 -2.82 -11.87
CA SER A 101 12.23 -3.06 -12.77
C SER A 101 12.20 -2.11 -13.96
N THR A 102 11.93 -2.68 -15.14
CA THR A 102 11.68 -1.91 -16.35
C THR A 102 10.27 -1.28 -16.33
N ARG A 103 10.07 -0.25 -17.16
CA ARG A 103 8.74 0.35 -17.34
C ARG A 103 7.77 -0.65 -17.98
N VAL A 104 6.58 -0.77 -17.41
CA VAL A 104 5.42 -1.45 -18.02
C VAL A 104 4.29 -0.44 -18.06
N GLU A 105 3.58 -0.37 -19.18
CA GLU A 105 2.56 0.68 -19.43
C GLU A 105 3.08 2.11 -19.19
N GLY A 106 4.38 2.33 -19.43
CA GLY A 106 5.06 3.61 -19.22
C GLY A 106 5.42 3.94 -17.78
N GLN A 107 5.10 3.09 -16.80
CA GLN A 107 5.31 3.33 -15.37
C GLN A 107 6.32 2.35 -14.76
N THR A 108 7.15 2.84 -13.84
CA THR A 108 8.02 2.05 -12.97
C THR A 108 7.34 1.75 -11.63
N TYR A 109 7.90 0.83 -10.82
CA TYR A 109 7.41 0.68 -9.44
C TYR A 109 7.56 1.97 -8.62
N LEU A 110 8.60 2.77 -8.84
CA LEU A 110 8.75 4.07 -8.17
C LEU A 110 7.56 5.01 -8.48
N ASP A 111 7.14 5.08 -9.74
CA ASP A 111 6.01 5.91 -10.19
C ASP A 111 4.67 5.47 -9.54
N LEU A 112 4.56 4.20 -9.17
CA LEU A 112 3.36 3.60 -8.60
C LEU A 112 3.37 3.63 -7.06
N VAL A 113 4.51 3.34 -6.45
CA VAL A 113 4.67 3.20 -5.01
C VAL A 113 4.79 4.55 -4.33
N SER A 114 5.58 5.49 -4.87
CA SER A 114 5.84 6.78 -4.20
C SER A 114 4.55 7.56 -3.92
N PRO A 115 3.64 7.80 -4.89
CA PRO A 115 2.41 8.55 -4.62
C PRO A 115 1.47 7.83 -3.65
N LEU A 116 1.55 6.49 -3.60
CA LEU A 116 0.74 5.69 -2.70
C LEU A 116 1.30 5.74 -1.27
N ARG A 117 2.62 5.72 -1.10
CA ARG A 117 3.28 5.93 0.20
C ARG A 117 2.92 7.30 0.78
N ASP A 118 2.96 8.36 -0.03
CA ASP A 118 2.60 9.71 0.41
C ASP A 118 1.18 9.77 0.97
N LEU A 119 0.22 9.09 0.31
CA LEU A 119 -1.16 9.01 0.77
C LEU A 119 -1.29 8.24 2.09
N VAL A 120 -0.58 7.12 2.24
CA VAL A 120 -0.61 6.33 3.49
C VAL A 120 0.03 7.09 4.65
N SER A 121 1.15 7.79 4.41
CA SER A 121 1.79 8.66 5.40
C SER A 121 0.85 9.79 5.82
N GLU A 122 0.15 10.43 4.88
CA GLU A 122 -0.83 11.47 5.18
C GLU A 122 -2.02 10.92 5.96
N ARG A 123 -2.56 9.76 5.56
CA ARG A 123 -3.62 9.06 6.31
C ARG A 123 -3.19 8.76 7.74
N THR A 124 -1.95 8.30 7.93
CA THR A 124 -1.39 7.99 9.25
C THR A 124 -1.27 9.25 10.11
N ARG A 125 -0.82 10.36 9.52
CA ARG A 125 -0.77 11.66 10.20
C ARG A 125 -2.15 12.12 10.64
N LEU A 126 -3.15 12.05 9.77
CA LEU A 126 -4.53 12.43 10.10
C LEU A 126 -5.16 11.50 11.14
N ALA A 127 -4.85 10.20 11.11
CA ALA A 127 -5.33 9.24 12.10
C ALA A 127 -4.85 9.59 13.52
N ARG A 128 -3.60 10.08 13.65
CA ARG A 128 -3.08 10.62 14.92
C ARG A 128 -3.87 11.85 15.37
N VAL A 129 -4.13 12.80 14.47
CA VAL A 129 -4.95 14.00 14.77
C VAL A 129 -6.37 13.64 15.20
N ALA A 130 -7.00 12.67 14.52
CA ALA A 130 -8.35 12.22 14.86
C ALA A 130 -8.40 11.41 16.18
N GLY A 131 -7.26 10.89 16.65
CA GLY A 131 -7.16 10.01 17.81
C GLY A 131 -7.67 8.60 17.53
N ILE A 132 -7.43 8.08 16.32
CA ILE A 132 -7.87 6.74 15.89
C ILE A 132 -6.71 5.80 15.53
N THR A 133 -5.47 6.17 15.88
CA THR A 133 -4.33 5.24 15.77
C THR A 133 -4.64 3.99 16.58
N ARG A 134 -4.81 2.86 15.89
CA ARG A 134 -4.75 1.53 16.49
C ARG A 134 -3.27 1.19 16.60
N ASP A 135 -2.79 1.06 17.83
CA ASP A 135 -1.54 0.37 18.14
C ASP A 135 -1.63 -1.12 17.73
#